data_AF-A0A6I0DWB8-F1
#
_entry.id   AF-A0A6I0DWB8-F1
#
_cell.length_a   1.000
_cell.length_b   1.000
_cell.length_c   1.000
_cell.angle_alpha   90.00
_cell.angle_beta   90.00
_cell.angle_gamma   90.00
#
_symmetry.space_group_name_H-M   'P 1'
#
loop_
_entity.id
_entity.type
_entity.pdbx_description
1 polymer ?
#
loop_
_entity_poly.entity_id
_entity_poly.type
_entity_poly.pdbx_seq_one_letter_code
_entity_poly.pdbx_strand_id
1 'polypeptide(L)'
;MQTIDQFNFAGKKAFVRVDFNVPVDENFAITDDTRIRAAMPTLKKILADGGSLILASHMGRPKKNPDPKYSLKVIVDHVSKLLGVPVRFAPDCMGDQTAALAADLKPGEALLLENLRFYAEEEGKPRGEFATDEEKAAAKKVVKESQKEFTAKLAAYADCYV
;
A
#
# COMPACT_ATOMS: atom_id res chain seq x y z
N MET A 1 3.43 -7.47 22.81
CA MET A 1 2.88 -6.90 21.58
C MET A 1 2.56 -5.44 21.89
N GLN A 2 3.19 -4.48 21.22
CA GLN A 2 2.84 -3.06 21.39
C GLN A 2 1.53 -2.80 20.64
N THR A 3 0.60 -2.07 21.27
CA THR A 3 -0.61 -1.59 20.59
C THR A 3 -0.41 -0.18 20.10
N ILE A 4 -1.16 0.21 19.06
CA ILE A 4 -1.06 1.54 18.48
C ILE A 4 -1.27 2.66 19.51
N ASP A 5 -2.15 2.43 20.50
CA ASP A 5 -2.49 3.40 21.55
C ASP A 5 -1.32 3.72 22.49
N GLN A 6 -0.30 2.86 22.54
CA GLN A 6 0.86 3.00 23.43
C GLN A 6 2.08 3.63 22.74
N PHE A 7 2.03 3.82 21.42
CA PHE A 7 3.12 4.39 20.63
C PHE A 7 2.84 5.85 20.30
N ASN A 8 3.83 6.74 20.35
CA ASN A 8 3.68 8.13 19.92
C ASN A 8 4.25 8.31 18.51
N PHE A 9 3.42 8.76 17.57
CA PHE A 9 3.81 8.97 16.17
C PHE A 9 4.36 10.36 15.86
N ALA A 10 4.50 11.26 16.85
CA ALA A 10 5.00 12.62 16.63
C ALA A 10 6.33 12.64 15.83
N GLY A 11 6.30 13.27 14.65
CA GLY A 11 7.47 13.39 13.77
C GLY A 11 7.92 12.07 13.13
N LYS A 12 7.10 11.02 13.17
CA LYS A 12 7.37 9.72 12.56
C LYS A 12 6.52 9.50 11.31
N LYS A 13 7.13 8.86 10.31
CA LYS A 13 6.44 8.29 9.15
C LYS A 13 6.01 6.87 9.51
N ALA A 14 4.71 6.60 9.49
CA ALA A 14 4.15 5.29 9.74
C ALA A 14 3.77 4.62 8.42
N PHE A 15 4.35 3.46 8.14
CA PHE A 15 3.88 2.58 7.08
C PHE A 15 2.68 1.79 7.62
N VAL A 16 1.50 1.98 7.04
CA VAL A 16 0.28 1.32 7.48
C VAL A 16 -0.24 0.39 6.39
N ARG A 17 -0.24 -0.91 6.68
CA ARG A 17 -0.77 -1.91 5.74
C ARG A 17 -2.25 -2.10 5.99
N VAL A 18 -3.06 -1.45 5.16
CA VAL A 18 -4.53 -1.43 5.29
C VAL A 18 -5.21 -2.40 4.32
N ASP A 19 -6.42 -2.86 4.64
CA ASP A 19 -7.28 -3.58 3.70
C ASP A 19 -8.23 -2.59 3.01
N PHE A 20 -7.82 -2.08 1.85
CA PHE A 20 -8.66 -1.25 0.97
C PHE A 20 -9.13 -2.03 -0.25
N ASN A 21 -9.15 -3.37 -0.18
CA ASN A 21 -9.72 -4.19 -1.23
C ASN A 21 -11.26 -4.12 -1.16
N VAL A 22 -11.82 -3.05 -1.70
CA VAL A 22 -13.25 -2.76 -1.72
C VAL A 22 -13.87 -3.09 -3.08
N PRO A 23 -15.15 -3.49 -3.13
CA PRO A 23 -15.84 -3.66 -4.39
C PRO A 23 -16.06 -2.30 -5.06
N VAL A 24 -15.80 -2.25 -6.37
CA VAL A 24 -16.09 -1.11 -7.24
C VAL A 24 -17.01 -1.55 -8.37
N ASP A 25 -17.90 -0.66 -8.82
CA ASP A 25 -18.78 -0.91 -9.96
C ASP A 25 -18.06 -0.67 -11.31
N GLU A 26 -18.82 -0.77 -12.41
CA GLU A 26 -18.31 -0.57 -13.77
C GLU A 26 -17.82 0.87 -14.04
N ASN A 27 -18.26 1.84 -13.23
CA ASN A 27 -17.84 3.23 -13.30
C ASN A 27 -16.70 3.55 -12.32
N PHE A 28 -16.10 2.53 -11.69
CA PHE A 28 -15.08 2.65 -10.65
C PHE A 28 -15.57 3.35 -9.37
N ALA A 29 -16.88 3.42 -9.14
CA ALA A 29 -17.45 3.92 -7.91
C ALA A 29 -17.42 2.83 -6.82
N ILE A 30 -17.03 3.23 -5.60
CA ILE A 30 -17.00 2.33 -4.44
C ILE A 30 -18.44 1.98 -4.06
N THR A 31 -18.77 0.69 -4.03
CA THR A 31 -20.12 0.22 -3.67
C THR A 31 -20.24 -0.14 -2.19
N ASP A 32 -19.13 -0.48 -1.54
CA ASP A 32 -19.04 -0.72 -0.09
C ASP A 32 -17.71 -0.20 0.45
N ASP A 33 -17.75 0.79 1.34
CA ASP A 33 -16.59 1.43 1.94
C ASP A 33 -16.29 0.97 3.37
N THR A 34 -16.95 -0.10 3.86
CA THR A 34 -16.82 -0.62 5.22
C THR A 34 -15.36 -0.88 5.60
N ARG A 35 -14.58 -1.45 4.68
CA ARG A 35 -13.15 -1.74 4.92
C ARG A 35 -12.31 -0.46 5.04
N ILE A 36 -12.63 0.55 4.24
CA ILE A 36 -11.96 1.85 4.31
C ILE A 36 -12.27 2.52 5.65
N ARG A 37 -13.54 2.54 6.06
CA ARG A 37 -13.97 3.10 7.36
C ARG A 37 -13.32 2.38 8.55
N ALA A 38 -13.18 1.06 8.47
CA ALA A 38 -12.58 0.26 9.54
C ALA A 38 -11.11 0.66 9.83
N ALA A 39 -10.36 1.13 8.83
CA ALA A 39 -8.99 1.60 9.02
C ALA A 39 -8.91 3.02 9.61
N MET A 40 -9.97 3.83 9.49
CA MET A 40 -9.94 5.26 9.84
C MET A 40 -9.52 5.57 11.29
N PRO A 41 -9.95 4.82 12.32
CA PRO A 41 -9.51 5.07 13.69
C PRO A 41 -7.98 5.02 13.83
N THR A 42 -7.35 4.00 13.25
CA THR A 42 -5.90 3.81 13.24
C THR A 42 -5.20 4.96 12.52
N LEU A 43 -5.69 5.33 11.33
CA LEU A 43 -5.08 6.39 10.51
C LEU A 43 -5.19 7.76 11.19
N LYS A 44 -6.37 8.08 11.72
CA LYS A 44 -6.60 9.37 12.41
C LYS A 44 -5.78 9.48 13.68
N LYS A 45 -5.58 8.39 14.41
CA LYS A 45 -4.71 8.36 15.59
C LYS A 45 -3.28 8.77 15.23
N ILE A 46 -2.69 8.16 14.20
CA ILE A 46 -1.32 8.48 13.77
C ILE A 46 -1.17 9.96 13.41
N LEU A 47 -2.14 10.52 12.68
CA LEU A 47 -2.14 11.94 12.33
C LEU A 47 -2.34 12.84 13.56
N ALA A 48 -3.23 12.46 14.49
CA ALA A 48 -3.50 13.21 15.71
C ALA A 48 -2.28 13.31 16.64
N ASP A 49 -1.45 12.27 16.67
CA ASP A 49 -0.17 12.25 17.38
C ASP A 49 0.91 13.13 16.71
N GLY A 50 0.66 13.65 15.50
CA GLY A 50 1.62 14.42 14.72
C GLY A 50 2.55 13.56 13.86
N GLY A 51 2.14 12.33 13.54
CA GLY A 51 2.81 11.48 12.55
C GLY A 51 2.34 11.76 11.13
N SER A 52 2.95 11.06 10.18
CA SER A 52 2.52 11.03 8.78
C SER A 52 2.30 9.60 8.30
N LEU A 53 1.49 9.45 7.26
CA LEU A 53 0.97 8.16 6.81
C LEU A 53 1.54 7.75 5.47
N ILE A 54 2.08 6.54 5.39
CA ILE A 54 2.37 5.83 4.14
C ILE A 54 1.46 4.62 4.09
N LEU A 55 0.35 4.76 3.38
CA LEU A 55 -0.68 3.73 3.25
C LEU A 55 -0.30 2.78 2.12
N ALA A 56 -0.34 1.49 2.41
CA ALA A 56 -0.13 0.45 1.42
C ALA A 56 -1.26 -0.56 1.47
N SER A 57 -1.78 -0.94 0.31
CA SER A 57 -2.84 -1.91 0.20
C SER A 57 -2.76 -2.68 -1.11
N HIS A 58 -3.74 -3.54 -1.33
CA HIS A 58 -3.94 -4.22 -2.59
C HIS A 58 -5.39 -4.11 -3.01
N MET A 59 -5.62 -4.18 -4.31
CA MET A 59 -6.94 -4.29 -4.91
C MET A 59 -7.00 -5.54 -5.78
N GLY A 60 -7.97 -6.42 -5.50
CA GLY A 60 -8.20 -7.65 -6.24
C GLY A 60 -6.95 -8.54 -6.40
N ARG A 61 -6.89 -9.25 -7.53
CA ARG A 61 -5.78 -10.14 -7.92
C ARG A 61 -5.47 -9.89 -9.40
N PRO A 62 -4.66 -8.87 -9.71
CA PRO A 62 -4.36 -8.51 -11.10
C PRO A 62 -3.56 -9.62 -11.76
N LYS A 63 -4.04 -10.07 -12.93
CA LYS A 63 -3.35 -11.08 -13.76
C LYS A 63 -2.32 -10.45 -14.70
N LYS A 64 -2.59 -9.22 -15.13
CA LYS A 64 -1.75 -8.39 -15.99
C LYS A 64 -1.49 -7.07 -15.30
N ASN A 65 -0.37 -6.46 -15.64
CA ASN A 65 0.26 -5.50 -14.78
C ASN A 65 1.06 -4.46 -15.56
N PRO A 66 0.87 -3.14 -15.32
CA PRO A 66 -0.19 -2.53 -14.51
C PRO A 66 -1.59 -2.67 -15.15
N ASP A 67 -2.63 -2.87 -14.34
CA ASP A 67 -4.04 -2.94 -14.79
C ASP A 67 -4.87 -1.83 -14.11
N PRO A 68 -5.38 -0.84 -14.86
CA PRO A 68 -6.18 0.25 -14.32
C PRO A 68 -7.37 -0.21 -13.46
N LYS A 69 -7.93 -1.40 -13.74
CA LYS A 69 -9.05 -1.95 -13.00
C LYS A 69 -8.73 -2.22 -11.53
N TYR A 70 -7.47 -2.50 -11.24
CA TYR A 70 -6.98 -2.81 -9.90
C TYR A 70 -6.13 -1.67 -9.34
N SER A 71 -6.19 -0.46 -9.91
CA SER A 71 -5.50 0.70 -9.35
C SER A 71 -6.19 1.17 -8.07
N LEU A 72 -5.40 1.56 -7.07
CA LEU A 72 -5.90 2.22 -5.84
C LEU A 72 -6.21 3.70 -6.07
N LYS A 73 -5.95 4.25 -7.26
CA LYS A 73 -6.29 5.64 -7.58
C LYS A 73 -7.78 5.96 -7.36
N VAL A 74 -8.66 4.98 -7.62
CA VAL A 74 -10.12 5.13 -7.55
C VAL A 74 -10.63 5.39 -6.13
N ILE A 75 -9.85 5.04 -5.10
CA ILE A 75 -10.23 5.23 -3.69
C ILE A 75 -9.59 6.46 -3.06
N VAL A 76 -8.63 7.12 -3.72
CA VAL A 76 -7.84 8.23 -3.14
C VAL A 76 -8.74 9.34 -2.62
N ASP A 77 -9.68 9.81 -3.45
CA ASP A 77 -10.58 10.91 -3.11
C ASP A 77 -11.49 10.55 -1.93
N HIS A 78 -11.96 9.30 -1.89
CA HIS A 78 -12.82 8.80 -0.81
C HIS A 78 -12.06 8.67 0.52
N VAL A 79 -10.84 8.11 0.47
CA VAL A 79 -9.95 8.00 1.63
C VAL A 79 -9.61 9.39 2.16
N SER A 80 -9.27 10.33 1.27
CA SER A 80 -8.97 11.72 1.64
C SER A 80 -10.15 12.40 2.35
N LYS A 81 -11.37 12.21 1.82
CA LYS A 81 -12.60 12.74 2.43
C LYS A 81 -12.86 12.17 3.83
N LEU A 82 -12.67 10.87 4.04
CA LEU A 82 -12.88 10.23 5.34
C LEU A 82 -11.80 10.57 6.36
N LEU A 83 -10.56 10.70 5.91
CA LEU A 83 -9.41 11.04 6.73
C LEU A 83 -9.45 12.52 7.15
N GLY A 84 -9.98 13.40 6.29
CA GLY A 84 -10.09 14.83 6.52
C GLY A 84 -8.82 15.62 6.12
N VAL A 85 -7.87 14.96 5.46
CA VAL A 85 -6.65 15.57 4.91
C VAL A 85 -6.44 15.12 3.47
N PRO A 86 -5.76 15.92 2.63
CA PRO A 86 -5.36 15.49 1.29
C PRO A 86 -4.49 14.23 1.35
N VAL A 87 -4.84 13.22 0.54
CA VAL A 87 -4.03 12.01 0.37
C VAL A 87 -3.30 12.12 -0.95
N ARG A 88 -1.98 12.22 -0.90
CA ARG A 88 -1.11 12.15 -2.09
C ARG A 88 -1.15 10.72 -2.62
N PHE A 89 -1.11 10.55 -3.93
CA PHE A 89 -1.06 9.24 -4.56
C PHE A 89 0.30 9.04 -5.25
N ALA A 90 0.99 7.95 -4.92
CA ALA A 90 2.18 7.55 -5.64
C ALA A 90 1.79 6.73 -6.88
N PRO A 91 2.37 7.00 -8.07
CA PRO A 91 2.04 6.26 -9.29
C PRO A 91 2.49 4.79 -9.25
N ASP A 92 3.30 4.43 -8.26
CA ASP A 92 3.87 3.11 -8.05
C ASP A 92 4.20 2.89 -6.56
N CYS A 93 4.55 1.67 -6.13
CA CYS A 93 5.05 1.41 -4.78
C CYS A 93 6.59 1.30 -4.70
N MET A 94 7.29 1.09 -5.83
CA MET A 94 8.74 0.83 -5.84
C MET A 94 9.57 1.86 -6.60
N GLY A 95 8.99 2.73 -7.42
CA GLY A 95 9.72 3.68 -8.24
C GLY A 95 10.42 4.81 -7.46
N ASP A 96 11.41 5.45 -8.07
CA ASP A 96 12.18 6.54 -7.45
C ASP A 96 11.30 7.76 -7.14
N GLN A 97 10.28 8.00 -7.97
CA GLN A 97 9.27 9.02 -7.69
C GLN A 97 8.53 8.73 -6.37
N THR A 98 8.19 7.47 -6.10
CA THR A 98 7.54 7.06 -4.85
C THR A 98 8.46 7.27 -3.65
N ALA A 99 9.74 6.92 -3.78
CA ALA A 99 10.74 7.17 -2.74
C ALA A 99 10.87 8.67 -2.44
N ALA A 100 10.89 9.52 -3.47
CA ALA A 100 10.93 10.97 -3.31
C ALA A 100 9.67 11.51 -2.61
N LEU A 101 8.48 11.05 -3.00
CA LEU A 101 7.21 11.43 -2.35
C LEU A 101 7.17 11.01 -0.88
N ALA A 102 7.66 9.80 -0.55
CA ALA A 102 7.75 9.31 0.83
C ALA A 102 8.80 10.05 1.66
N ALA A 103 9.88 10.52 1.04
CA ALA A 103 10.90 11.33 1.69
C ALA A 103 10.41 12.76 1.99
N ASP A 104 9.64 13.34 1.07
CA ASP A 104 9.06 14.70 1.16
C ASP A 104 7.81 14.78 2.07
N LEU A 105 7.31 13.65 2.57
CA LEU A 105 6.09 13.59 3.35
C LEU A 105 6.25 14.30 4.71
N LYS A 106 5.42 15.31 4.96
CA LYS A 106 5.48 16.13 6.19
C LYS A 106 4.56 15.57 7.29
N PRO A 107 4.80 15.90 8.57
CA PRO A 107 3.87 15.59 9.65
C PRO A 107 2.44 16.02 9.34
N GLY A 108 1.46 15.14 9.60
CA GLY A 108 0.05 15.37 9.26
C GLY A 108 -0.34 15.06 7.81
N GLU A 109 0.60 14.76 6.93
CA GLU A 109 0.32 14.37 5.54
C GLU A 109 0.14 12.86 5.38
N ALA A 110 -0.55 12.47 4.30
CA ALA A 110 -0.77 11.08 3.94
C ALA A 110 -0.38 10.82 2.47
N LEU A 111 0.26 9.67 2.24
CA LEU A 111 0.63 9.12 0.94
C LEU A 111 -0.01 7.74 0.79
N LEU A 112 -0.74 7.50 -0.29
CA LEU A 112 -1.21 6.18 -0.69
C LEU A 112 -0.32 5.64 -1.82
N LEU A 113 0.28 4.49 -1.58
CA LEU A 113 1.03 3.75 -2.59
C LEU A 113 0.07 3.06 -3.56
N GLU A 114 0.51 2.87 -4.80
CA GLU A 114 -0.22 2.03 -5.76
C GLU A 114 -0.25 0.56 -5.28
N ASN A 115 -1.17 -0.21 -5.84
CA ASN A 115 -1.46 -1.60 -5.51
C ASN A 115 -0.19 -2.46 -5.37
N LEU A 116 0.09 -2.95 -4.15
CA LEU A 116 1.26 -3.79 -3.88
C LEU A 116 1.26 -5.08 -4.70
N ARG A 117 0.07 -5.64 -4.99
CA ARG A 117 -0.09 -6.77 -5.90
C ARG A 117 0.14 -6.39 -7.35
N PHE A 118 0.74 -5.24 -7.65
CA PHE A 118 1.37 -5.06 -8.94
C PHE A 118 2.74 -5.72 -9.07
N TYR A 119 3.34 -6.08 -7.94
CA TYR A 119 4.61 -6.78 -7.87
C TYR A 119 4.38 -8.25 -7.50
N ALA A 120 5.10 -9.16 -8.17
CA ALA A 120 5.02 -10.59 -7.87
C ALA A 120 5.62 -10.89 -6.48
N GLU A 121 6.56 -10.04 -6.06
CA GLU A 121 7.22 -10.00 -4.78
C GLU A 121 6.22 -9.90 -3.62
N GLU A 122 5.13 -9.15 -3.76
CA GLU A 122 4.10 -9.06 -2.71
C GLU A 122 3.43 -10.42 -2.44
N GLU A 123 3.16 -11.21 -3.47
CA GLU A 123 2.50 -12.52 -3.32
C GLU A 123 3.49 -13.68 -3.13
N GLY A 124 4.78 -13.45 -3.39
CA GLY A 124 5.83 -14.49 -3.35
C GLY A 124 5.59 -15.61 -4.37
N LYS A 125 4.84 -15.31 -5.42
CA LYS A 125 4.43 -16.26 -6.46
C LYS A 125 4.81 -15.68 -7.81
N PRO A 126 5.51 -16.46 -8.65
CA PRO A 126 5.84 -16.00 -9.99
C PRO A 126 4.57 -15.90 -10.84
N ARG A 127 4.53 -14.90 -11.72
CA ARG A 127 3.41 -14.64 -12.63
C ARG A 127 3.74 -15.20 -14.01
N GLY A 128 2.73 -15.73 -14.68
CA GLY A 128 2.87 -16.31 -16.02
C GLY A 128 2.37 -17.75 -16.10
N GLU A 129 2.37 -18.26 -17.32
CA GLU A 129 2.16 -19.67 -17.62
C GLU A 129 3.54 -20.34 -17.64
N PHE A 130 3.68 -21.45 -16.92
CA PHE A 130 4.90 -22.25 -16.87
C PHE A 130 4.63 -23.57 -17.58
N ALA A 131 5.53 -23.98 -18.47
CA ALA A 131 5.36 -25.24 -19.20
C ALA A 131 5.64 -26.45 -18.31
N THR A 132 6.48 -26.29 -17.28
CA THR A 132 6.81 -27.33 -16.30
C THR A 132 6.81 -26.85 -14.85
N ASP A 133 6.70 -27.79 -13.91
CA ASP A 133 6.83 -27.50 -12.47
C ASP A 133 8.24 -27.02 -12.10
N GLU A 134 9.27 -27.44 -12.86
CA GLU A 134 10.66 -27.05 -12.66
C GLU A 134 10.89 -25.58 -13.01
N GLU A 135 10.35 -25.12 -14.14
CA GLU A 135 10.36 -23.70 -14.52
C GLU A 135 9.64 -22.83 -13.49
N LYS A 136 8.48 -23.29 -13.01
CA LYS A 136 7.73 -22.60 -11.96
C LYS A 136 8.51 -22.54 -10.64
N ALA A 137 9.19 -23.61 -10.27
CA ALA A 137 10.03 -23.65 -9.08
C ALA A 137 11.24 -22.71 -9.20
N ALA A 138 11.87 -22.65 -10.37
CA ALA A 138 12.97 -21.73 -10.65
C ALA A 138 12.49 -20.26 -10.55
N ALA A 139 11.39 -19.91 -11.22
CA ALA A 139 10.82 -18.57 -11.16
C ALA A 139 10.40 -18.18 -9.72
N LYS A 140 9.88 -19.12 -8.94
CA LYS A 140 9.55 -18.89 -7.53
C LYS A 140 10.79 -18.60 -6.66
N LYS A 141 11.94 -19.20 -6.96
CA LYS A 141 13.19 -18.89 -6.26
C LYS A 141 13.63 -17.47 -6.56
N VAL A 142 13.59 -17.05 -7.83
CA VAL A 142 13.92 -15.67 -8.23
C VAL A 142 13.03 -14.65 -7.51
N VAL A 143 11.71 -14.86 -7.47
CA VAL A 143 10.77 -13.96 -6.76
C VAL A 143 11.05 -13.92 -5.26
N LYS A 144 11.44 -15.04 -4.65
CA LYS A 144 11.81 -15.08 -3.23
C LYS A 144 13.11 -14.32 -2.94
N GLU A 145 14.03 -14.27 -3.89
CA GLU A 145 15.26 -13.49 -3.76
C GLU A 145 14.96 -11.99 -3.88
N SER A 146 14.19 -11.57 -4.90
CA SER A 146 13.78 -10.17 -5.07
C SER A 146 12.83 -9.66 -3.97
N GLN A 147 12.10 -10.54 -3.29
CA GLN A 147 11.25 -10.21 -2.14
C GLN A 147 11.98 -9.47 -1.02
N LYS A 148 13.27 -9.78 -0.80
CA LYS A 148 14.07 -9.11 0.23
C LYS A 148 14.32 -7.65 -0.14
N GLU A 149 14.60 -7.38 -1.40
CA GLU A 149 14.80 -6.02 -1.91
C GLU A 149 13.48 -5.24 -1.90
N PHE A 150 12.38 -5.91 -2.26
CA PHE A 150 11.04 -5.34 -2.21
C PHE A 150 10.65 -4.90 -0.78
N THR A 151 10.80 -5.80 0.19
CA THR A 151 10.48 -5.49 1.58
C THR A 151 11.44 -4.46 2.18
N ALA A 152 12.74 -4.51 1.85
CA ALA A 152 13.72 -3.52 2.29
C ALA A 152 13.39 -2.12 1.75
N LYS A 153 12.98 -2.01 0.49
CA LYS A 153 12.63 -0.71 -0.11
C LYS A 153 11.38 -0.11 0.53
N LEU A 154 10.32 -0.91 0.71
CA LEU A 154 9.10 -0.43 1.38
C LEU A 154 9.37 -0.04 2.84
N ALA A 155 10.19 -0.82 3.55
CA ALA A 155 10.58 -0.52 4.93
C ALA A 155 11.38 0.78 5.03
N ALA A 156 12.22 1.10 4.04
CA ALA A 156 13.02 2.33 4.02
C ALA A 156 12.18 3.62 3.92
N TYR A 157 10.91 3.54 3.56
CA TYR A 157 10.05 4.72 3.45
C TYR A 157 9.59 5.28 4.80
N ALA A 158 9.58 4.46 5.85
CA ALA A 158 8.94 4.77 7.11
C ALA A 158 9.84 4.48 8.33
N ASP A 159 9.52 5.12 9.44
CA ASP A 159 10.22 4.91 10.71
C ASP A 159 9.61 3.77 11.54
N CYS A 160 8.34 3.45 11.27
CA CYS A 160 7.58 2.43 11.99
C CYS A 160 6.55 1.76 11.08
N TYR A 161 6.13 0.56 11.47
CA TYR A 161 5.15 -0.26 10.76
C TYR A 161 3.92 -0.49 11.65
N VAL A 162 2.74 -0.36 11.05
CA VAL A 162 1.42 -0.53 11.68
C VAL A 162 0.57 -1.51 10.88
#